data_AF-A0A7J6RC00-F1
#
_entry.id   AF-A0A7J6RC00-F1
#
_cell.length_a   1.000
_cell.length_b   1.000
_cell.length_c   1.000
_cell.angle_alpha   90.00
_cell.angle_beta   90.00
_cell.angle_gamma   90.00
#
_symmetry.space_group_name_H-M   'P 1'
#
loop_
_entity.id
_entity.type
_entity.pdbx_description
1 polymer ?
#
loop_
_entity_poly.entity_id
_entity_poly.type
_entity_poly.pdbx_seq_one_letter_code
_entity_poly.pdbx_strand_id
1 'polypeptide(L)'
;EDAWVASLAAVNTALAAAAGGFVTFLIRFIFVKKYDVVGVCNGILAGLVSITAGCANVVPGSAICIATIGAVVYQFASWSIQKLKIDDPIDAFAVHGACGIWGVLAAPLWDFYSGFDEFSASPNVSVGYQFGIQLLGVVVIISFVGASSA
;
A
#
# COMPACT_ATOMS: atom_id res chain seq x y z
N GLU A 1 0.15 26.30 6.86
CA GLU A 1 0.38 25.33 5.77
C GLU A 1 0.06 23.89 6.20
N ASP A 2 0.18 23.55 7.49
CA ASP A 2 0.01 22.18 8.00
C ASP A 2 -1.43 21.63 7.95
N ALA A 3 -2.44 22.50 8.05
CA ALA A 3 -3.85 22.08 8.08
C ALA A 3 -4.32 21.43 6.76
N TRP A 4 -3.77 21.87 5.62
CA TRP A 4 -4.06 21.28 4.32
C TRP A 4 -3.44 19.88 4.19
N VAL A 5 -2.18 19.72 4.56
CA VAL A 5 -1.47 18.44 4.47
C VAL A 5 -2.12 17.41 5.39
N ALA A 6 -2.50 17.81 6.61
CA ALA A 6 -3.19 16.96 7.56
C ALA A 6 -4.58 16.51 7.06
N SER A 7 -5.37 17.43 6.48
CA SER A 7 -6.70 17.09 5.95
C SER A 7 -6.62 16.19 4.72
N LEU A 8 -5.66 16.44 3.82
CA LEU A 8 -5.40 15.58 2.67
C LEU A 8 -5.00 14.17 3.11
N ALA A 9 -4.06 14.06 4.06
CA ALA A 9 -3.64 12.77 4.62
C ALA A 9 -4.82 12.01 5.24
N ALA A 10 -5.69 12.68 5.99
CA ALA A 10 -6.87 12.06 6.58
C ALA A 10 -7.85 11.56 5.51
N VAL A 11 -8.13 12.36 4.47
CA VAL A 11 -9.04 11.98 3.37
C VAL A 11 -8.47 10.80 2.58
N ASN A 12 -7.20 10.87 2.19
CA ASN A 12 -6.54 9.79 1.45
C ASN A 12 -6.51 8.49 2.24
N THR A 13 -6.24 8.58 3.54
CA THR A 13 -6.25 7.42 4.45
C THR A 13 -7.63 6.79 4.55
N ALA A 14 -8.69 7.59 4.70
CA ALA A 14 -10.06 7.10 4.79
C ALA A 14 -10.54 6.46 3.47
N LEU A 15 -10.24 7.08 2.32
CA LEU A 15 -10.58 6.54 1.01
C LEU A 15 -9.83 5.25 0.71
N ALA A 16 -8.54 5.18 1.06
CA ALA A 16 -7.73 3.98 0.90
C ALA A 16 -8.26 2.82 1.76
N ALA A 17 -8.65 3.09 3.01
CA ALA A 17 -9.27 2.10 3.89
C ALA A 17 -10.55 1.51 3.28
N ALA A 18 -11.43 2.38 2.78
CA ALA A 18 -12.67 1.98 2.12
C ALA A 18 -12.42 1.17 0.84
N ALA A 19 -11.51 1.62 -0.01
CA ALA A 19 -11.16 0.95 -1.26
C ALA A 19 -10.54 -0.43 -1.01
N GLY A 20 -9.57 -0.52 -0.08
CA GLY A 20 -8.90 -1.78 0.26
C GLY A 20 -9.87 -2.83 0.80
N GLY A 21 -10.76 -2.43 1.72
CA GLY A 21 -11.81 -3.29 2.25
C GLY A 21 -12.80 -3.75 1.19
N PHE A 22 -13.30 -2.83 0.36
CA PHE A 22 -14.27 -3.13 -0.70
C PHE A 22 -13.70 -4.06 -1.78
N VAL A 23 -12.48 -3.81 -2.24
CA VAL A 23 -11.82 -4.64 -3.26
C VAL A 23 -11.54 -6.03 -2.70
N THR A 24 -11.05 -6.13 -1.46
CA THR A 24 -10.82 -7.43 -0.82
C THR A 24 -12.12 -8.21 -0.63
N PHE A 25 -13.20 -7.54 -0.24
CA PHE A 25 -14.53 -8.12 -0.19
C PHE A 25 -14.93 -8.70 -1.55
N LEU A 26 -14.81 -7.93 -2.64
CA LEU A 26 -15.16 -8.41 -3.99
C LEU A 26 -14.32 -9.62 -4.40
N ILE A 27 -13.00 -9.58 -4.18
CA ILE A 27 -12.12 -10.69 -4.52
C ILE A 27 -12.51 -11.94 -3.74
N ARG A 28 -12.66 -11.86 -2.40
CA ARG A 28 -13.04 -13.03 -1.60
C ARG A 28 -14.44 -13.53 -1.92
N PHE A 29 -15.38 -12.63 -2.20
CA PHE A 29 -16.73 -13.01 -2.63
C PHE A 29 -16.72 -13.82 -3.93
N ILE A 30 -15.92 -13.41 -4.92
CA ILE A 30 -15.83 -14.09 -6.23
C ILE A 30 -15.07 -15.42 -6.12
N PHE A 31 -13.90 -15.44 -5.47
CA PHE A 31 -13.01 -16.60 -5.47
C PHE A 31 -13.27 -17.59 -4.33
N VAL A 32 -13.55 -17.11 -3.13
CA VAL A 32 -13.76 -17.96 -1.94
C VAL A 32 -15.24 -18.31 -1.77
N LYS A 33 -16.16 -17.53 -2.36
CA LYS A 33 -17.62 -17.70 -2.28
C LYS A 33 -18.15 -17.74 -0.84
N LYS A 34 -17.46 -17.06 0.07
CA LYS A 34 -17.84 -16.93 1.48
C LYS A 34 -17.68 -15.48 1.93
N TYR A 35 -18.53 -15.07 2.85
CA TYR A 35 -18.41 -13.79 3.54
C TYR A 35 -17.32 -13.92 4.61
N ASP A 36 -16.14 -13.38 4.29
CA ASP A 36 -14.97 -13.45 5.15
C ASP A 36 -14.69 -12.10 5.80
N VAL A 37 -15.26 -11.90 6.99
CA VAL A 37 -15.14 -10.65 7.75
C VAL A 37 -13.69 -10.34 8.09
N VAL A 38 -12.91 -11.35 8.50
CA VAL A 38 -11.49 -11.19 8.85
C VAL A 38 -10.71 -10.79 7.60
N GLY A 39 -10.99 -11.42 6.47
CA GLY A 39 -10.42 -11.06 5.19
C GLY A 39 -10.67 -9.61 4.80
N VAL A 40 -11.91 -9.12 4.98
CA VAL A 40 -12.26 -7.72 4.72
C VAL A 40 -11.56 -6.77 5.69
N CYS A 41 -11.48 -7.10 6.98
CA CYS A 41 -10.72 -6.31 7.95
C CYS A 41 -9.24 -6.19 7.55
N ASN A 42 -8.62 -7.30 7.14
CA ASN A 42 -7.25 -7.29 6.62
C ASN A 42 -7.14 -6.53 5.29
N GLY A 43 -8.18 -6.52 4.47
CA GLY A 43 -8.27 -5.68 3.27
C GLY A 43 -8.29 -4.18 3.58
N ILE A 44 -9.02 -3.77 4.63
CA ILE A 44 -9.01 -2.39 5.14
C ILE A 44 -7.60 -2.01 5.59
N LEU A 45 -6.94 -2.89 6.37
CA LEU A 45 -5.57 -2.69 6.81
C LEU A 45 -4.58 -2.64 5.62
N ALA A 46 -4.74 -3.50 4.62
CA ALA A 46 -3.92 -3.50 3.41
C ALA A 46 -4.02 -2.17 2.65
N GLY A 47 -5.24 -1.61 2.54
CA GLY A 47 -5.46 -0.28 1.98
C GLY A 47 -4.76 0.83 2.78
N LEU A 48 -4.92 0.82 4.11
CA LEU A 48 -4.27 1.77 5.02
C LEU A 48 -2.73 1.72 4.93
N VAL A 49 -2.16 0.51 4.93
CA VAL A 49 -0.71 0.32 4.80
C VAL A 49 -0.22 0.81 3.44
N SER A 50 -0.94 0.48 2.36
CA SER A 50 -0.54 0.85 1.00
C SER A 50 -0.49 2.36 0.77
N ILE A 51 -1.35 3.15 1.44
CA ILE A 51 -1.35 4.61 1.28
C ILE A 51 -0.39 5.33 2.23
N THR A 52 0.14 4.65 3.25
CA THR A 52 0.87 5.27 4.37
C THR A 52 2.04 6.14 3.89
N ALA A 53 2.83 5.69 2.90
CA ALA A 53 3.99 6.43 2.40
C ALA A 53 3.61 7.66 1.54
N GLY A 54 2.44 7.65 0.89
CA GLY A 54 2.01 8.70 -0.04
C GLY A 54 0.83 9.53 0.45
N CYS A 55 0.33 9.32 1.67
CA CYS A 55 -0.97 9.86 2.10
C CYS A 55 -1.07 11.39 2.04
N ALA A 56 0.05 12.11 2.20
CA ALA A 56 0.11 13.57 2.15
C ALA A 56 0.48 14.13 0.77
N ASN A 57 0.81 13.28 -0.22
CA ASN A 57 1.53 13.68 -1.43
C ASN A 57 0.86 13.22 -2.73
N VAL A 58 -0.31 12.56 -2.64
CA VAL A 58 -1.07 12.04 -3.79
C VAL A 58 -2.51 12.56 -3.79
N VAL A 59 -3.17 12.60 -4.95
CA VAL A 59 -4.57 13.07 -5.00
C VAL A 59 -5.49 11.98 -4.43
N PRO A 60 -6.68 12.36 -3.92
CA PRO A 60 -7.69 11.41 -3.44
C PRO A 60 -8.04 10.28 -4.42
N GLY A 61 -8.07 10.55 -5.73
CA GLY A 61 -8.31 9.52 -6.74
C GLY A 61 -7.21 8.46 -6.77
N SER A 62 -5.96 8.88 -6.66
CA SER A 62 -4.80 7.99 -6.67
C SER A 62 -4.66 7.20 -5.39
N ALA A 63 -5.08 7.76 -4.25
CA ALA A 63 -5.19 7.00 -3.00
C ALA A 63 -6.10 5.77 -3.14
N ILE A 64 -7.23 5.90 -3.86
CA ILE A 64 -8.13 4.78 -4.17
C ILE A 64 -7.44 3.75 -5.07
N CYS A 65 -6.72 4.20 -6.11
CA CYS A 65 -5.99 3.32 -7.03
C CYS A 65 -4.88 2.54 -6.31
N ILE A 66 -4.05 3.23 -5.52
CA ILE A 66 -2.96 2.63 -4.74
C ILE A 66 -3.50 1.57 -3.78
N ALA A 67 -4.59 1.87 -3.06
CA ALA A 67 -5.22 0.94 -2.14
C ALA A 67 -5.90 -0.25 -2.84
N THR A 68 -6.50 -0.03 -4.01
CA THR A 68 -7.10 -1.10 -4.83
C THR A 68 -6.05 -2.11 -5.26
N ILE A 69 -4.90 -1.64 -5.75
CA ILE A 69 -3.78 -2.52 -6.10
C ILE A 69 -3.21 -3.16 -4.82
N GLY A 70 -3.12 -2.41 -3.73
CA GLY A 70 -2.70 -2.90 -2.42
C GLY A 70 -3.52 -4.07 -1.91
N ALA A 71 -4.84 -4.06 -2.09
CA ALA A 71 -5.73 -5.17 -1.76
C ALA A 71 -5.47 -6.42 -2.61
N VAL A 72 -5.15 -6.24 -3.90
CA VAL A 72 -4.75 -7.35 -4.78
C VAL A 72 -3.41 -7.93 -4.35
N VAL A 73 -2.43 -7.08 -4.01
CA VAL A 73 -1.12 -7.47 -3.48
C VAL A 73 -1.28 -8.27 -2.19
N TYR A 74 -2.10 -7.78 -1.25
CA TYR A 74 -2.45 -8.50 -0.02
C TYR A 74 -2.99 -9.90 -0.32
N GLN A 75 -3.99 -9.99 -1.21
CA GLN A 75 -4.64 -11.26 -1.47
C GLN A 75 -3.68 -12.29 -2.09
N PHE A 76 -2.82 -11.84 -3.00
CA PHE A 76 -1.79 -12.68 -3.61
C PHE A 76 -0.73 -13.12 -2.59
N ALA A 77 -0.29 -12.21 -1.73
CA ALA A 77 0.69 -12.49 -0.68
C ALA A 77 0.15 -13.49 0.35
N SER A 78 -1.06 -13.27 0.86
CA SER A 78 -1.72 -14.18 1.83
C SER A 78 -1.87 -15.59 1.25
N TRP A 79 -2.40 -15.73 0.03
CA TRP A 79 -2.49 -17.04 -0.62
C TRP A 79 -1.14 -17.69 -0.89
N SER A 80 -0.11 -16.90 -1.19
CA SER A 80 1.26 -17.42 -1.41
C SER A 80 1.89 -17.93 -0.11
N ILE A 81 1.77 -17.20 1.00
CA ILE A 81 2.24 -17.62 2.33
C ILE A 81 1.57 -18.92 2.76
N GLN A 82 0.23 -19.01 2.61
CA GLN A 82 -0.52 -20.23 2.90
C GLN A 82 -0.10 -21.40 2.01
N LYS A 83 0.13 -21.17 0.71
CA LYS A 83 0.60 -22.21 -0.22
C LYS A 83 2.00 -22.71 0.12
N LEU A 84 2.86 -21.83 0.63
CA LEU A 84 4.20 -22.16 1.12
C LEU A 84 4.18 -22.85 2.50
N LYS A 85 3.00 -22.96 3.14
CA LYS A 85 2.83 -23.52 4.49
C LYS A 85 3.65 -22.80 5.55
N ILE A 86 3.83 -21.49 5.39
CA ILE A 86 4.43 -20.63 6.40
C ILE A 86 3.32 -20.21 7.37
N ASP A 87 3.57 -20.39 8.67
CA ASP A 87 2.61 -20.03 9.70
C ASP A 87 2.62 -18.52 9.95
N ASP A 88 1.59 -17.83 9.43
CA ASP A 88 1.32 -16.42 9.66
C ASP A 88 -0.12 -16.27 10.18
N PRO A 89 -0.34 -16.29 11.50
CA PRO A 89 -1.66 -16.49 12.10
C PRO A 89 -2.64 -15.34 11.85
N ILE A 90 -2.13 -14.15 11.49
CA ILE A 90 -2.94 -12.94 11.30
C ILE A 90 -2.73 -12.28 9.92
N ASP A 91 -2.08 -12.96 8.98
CA ASP A 91 -1.63 -12.39 7.69
C ASP A 91 -0.74 -11.14 7.87
N ALA A 92 0.07 -11.08 8.94
CA ALA A 92 0.91 -9.92 9.26
C ALA A 92 1.89 -9.58 8.13
N PHE A 93 2.52 -10.59 7.53
CA PHE A 93 3.43 -10.37 6.42
C PHE A 93 2.70 -9.88 5.18
N ALA A 94 1.54 -10.46 4.86
CA ALA A 94 0.77 -10.06 3.69
C ALA A 94 0.26 -8.62 3.82
N VAL A 95 -0.21 -8.22 5.00
CA VAL A 95 -0.75 -6.88 5.26
C VAL A 95 0.35 -5.83 5.43
N HIS A 96 1.43 -6.11 6.18
CA HIS A 96 2.44 -5.10 6.48
C HIS A 96 3.67 -5.21 5.59
N GLY A 97 4.18 -6.43 5.37
CA GLY A 97 5.34 -6.66 4.50
C GLY A 97 5.02 -6.36 3.04
N ALA A 98 4.09 -7.13 2.44
CA ALA A 98 3.80 -7.02 1.01
C ALA A 98 3.14 -5.68 0.64
N CYS A 99 2.08 -5.26 1.35
CA CYS A 99 1.45 -3.96 1.06
C CYS A 99 2.33 -2.78 1.45
N GLY A 100 3.21 -2.91 2.46
CA GLY A 100 4.16 -1.85 2.81
C GLY A 100 5.18 -1.63 1.71
N ILE A 101 5.75 -2.72 1.16
CA ILE A 101 6.62 -2.66 -0.02
C ILE A 101 5.88 -1.99 -1.19
N TRP A 102 4.65 -2.43 -1.48
CA TRP A 102 3.85 -1.82 -2.52
C TRP A 102 3.62 -0.31 -2.29
N GLY A 103 3.22 0.08 -1.08
CA GLY A 103 2.92 1.48 -0.77
C GLY A 103 4.13 2.41 -0.92
N VAL A 104 5.31 1.96 -0.46
CA VAL A 104 6.56 2.71 -0.61
C VAL A 104 6.95 2.86 -2.09
N LEU A 105 6.77 1.81 -2.90
CA LEU A 105 7.04 1.85 -4.33
C LEU A 105 6.00 2.65 -5.12
N ALA A 106 4.74 2.65 -4.68
CA ALA A 106 3.64 3.34 -5.33
C ALA A 106 3.62 4.85 -5.03
N ALA A 107 4.09 5.28 -3.85
CA ALA A 107 4.15 6.70 -3.47
C ALA A 107 4.81 7.61 -4.53
N PRO A 108 6.03 7.33 -5.03
CA PRO A 108 6.66 8.19 -6.04
C PRO A 108 6.00 8.12 -7.42
N LEU A 109 5.20 7.08 -7.69
CA LEU A 109 4.50 6.94 -8.97
C LEU A 109 3.32 7.90 -9.10
N TRP A 110 2.68 8.31 -8.00
CA TRP A 110 1.52 9.22 -8.00
C TRP A 110 1.77 10.52 -7.22
N ASP A 111 3.04 10.83 -6.93
CA ASP A 111 3.43 12.05 -6.23
C ASP A 111 3.13 13.32 -7.05
N PHE A 112 2.64 14.37 -6.40
CA PHE A 112 2.26 15.63 -7.07
C PHE A 112 3.38 16.36 -7.80
N TYR A 113 4.62 16.15 -7.37
CA TYR A 113 5.77 16.90 -7.85
C TYR A 113 6.55 16.18 -8.94
N SER A 114 6.39 14.86 -9.00
CA SER A 114 7.26 14.02 -9.83
C SER A 114 6.61 12.74 -10.34
N GLY A 115 5.32 12.48 -10.05
CA GLY A 115 4.59 11.26 -10.40
C GLY A 115 3.65 11.42 -11.60
N PHE A 116 2.77 10.45 -11.83
CA PHE A 116 1.80 10.45 -12.93
C PHE A 116 0.70 11.52 -12.79
N ASP A 117 0.47 12.00 -11.55
CA ASP A 117 -0.46 13.09 -11.25
C ASP A 117 0.24 14.46 -11.25
N GLU A 118 1.40 14.58 -11.89
CA GLU A 118 2.25 15.77 -11.84
C GLU A 118 1.44 17.05 -12.11
N PHE A 119 1.34 17.87 -11.07
CA PHE A 119 0.69 19.18 -11.13
C PHE A 119 1.69 20.32 -10.86
N SER A 120 2.84 20.00 -10.25
CA SER A 120 3.90 20.95 -9.94
C SER A 120 5.27 20.32 -10.14
N ALA A 121 5.77 20.34 -11.37
CA ALA A 121 7.04 19.71 -11.73
C ALA A 121 8.21 20.14 -10.83
N SER A 122 8.84 19.18 -10.15
CA SER A 122 10.11 19.40 -9.47
C SER A 122 11.24 19.34 -10.51
N PRO A 123 11.93 20.46 -10.81
CA PRO A 123 12.85 20.54 -11.95
C PRO A 123 14.09 19.65 -11.83
N ASN A 124 14.31 18.99 -10.69
CA ASN A 124 15.52 18.21 -10.40
C ASN A 124 15.25 16.75 -10.02
N VAL A 125 14.00 16.27 -10.11
CA VAL A 125 13.63 14.95 -9.57
C VAL A 125 12.65 14.25 -10.53
N SER A 126 13.06 13.12 -11.12
CA SER A 126 12.20 12.30 -11.97
C SER A 126 11.49 11.19 -11.19
N VAL A 127 10.33 10.72 -11.69
CA VAL A 127 9.62 9.52 -11.18
C VAL A 127 10.61 8.37 -10.94
N GLY A 128 11.44 8.08 -11.94
CA GLY A 128 12.35 6.94 -11.93
C GLY A 128 13.46 7.08 -10.89
N TYR A 129 13.96 8.30 -10.67
CA TYR A 129 14.92 8.56 -9.61
C TYR A 129 14.30 8.32 -8.23
N GLN A 130 13.12 8.89 -7.95
CA GLN A 130 12.44 8.69 -6.67
C GLN A 130 12.06 7.23 -6.45
N PHE A 131 11.52 6.56 -7.48
CA PHE A 131 11.25 5.14 -7.43
C PHE A 131 12.50 4.31 -7.08
N GLY A 132 13.65 4.63 -7.68
CA GLY A 132 14.93 3.99 -7.37
C GLY A 132 15.37 4.20 -5.92
N ILE A 133 15.19 5.41 -5.37
CA ILE A 133 15.49 5.70 -3.95
C ILE A 133 14.55 4.91 -3.03
N GLN A 134 13.25 4.87 -3.33
CA GLN A 134 12.29 4.11 -2.52
C GLN A 134 12.56 2.60 -2.58
N LEU A 135 12.94 2.08 -3.74
CA LEU A 135 13.36 0.68 -3.90
C LEU A 135 14.62 0.37 -3.07
N LEU A 136 15.61 1.25 -3.08
CA LEU A 136 16.79 1.12 -2.22
C LEU A 136 16.39 1.14 -0.74
N GLY A 137 15.50 2.04 -0.35
CA GLY A 137 14.94 2.11 1.01
C GLY A 137 14.29 0.80 1.44
N VAL A 138 13.45 0.20 0.58
CA VAL A 138 12.86 -1.12 0.82
C VAL A 138 13.93 -2.18 1.05
N VAL A 139 14.95 -2.25 0.19
CA VAL A 139 16.05 -3.22 0.31
C VAL A 139 16.81 -3.03 1.63
N VAL A 140 17.11 -1.79 2.00
CA VAL A 140 17.79 -1.47 3.25
C VAL A 140 16.95 -1.88 4.46
N ILE A 141 15.66 -1.56 4.48
CA ILE A 141 14.75 -1.91 5.58
C ILE A 141 14.67 -3.44 5.72
N ILE A 142 14.43 -4.17 4.63
CA ILE A 142 14.35 -5.65 4.66
C ILE A 142 15.67 -6.24 5.14
N SER A 143 16.81 -5.76 4.64
CA SER A 143 18.12 -6.28 5.00
C SER A 143 18.44 -6.04 6.47
N PHE A 144 18.17 -4.83 6.98
CA PHE A 144 18.41 -4.48 8.37
C PHE A 144 17.50 -5.27 9.32
N VAL A 145 16.19 -5.30 9.05
CA VAL A 145 15.24 -6.04 9.88
C VAL A 145 15.56 -7.52 9.85
N GLY A 146 15.82 -8.10 8.67
CA GLY A 146 16.18 -9.50 8.52
C GLY A 146 17.48 -9.87 9.25
N ALA A 147 18.51 -9.02 9.17
CA ALA A 147 19.77 -9.25 9.88
C ALA A 147 19.64 -9.11 11.41
N SER A 148 18.80 -8.18 11.88
CA SER A 148 18.60 -7.93 13.32
C SER A 148 17.64 -8.91 14.00
N SER A 149 16.81 -9.62 13.22
CA SER A 149 15.80 -10.56 13.72
C SER A 149 16.27 -12.02 13.67
N ALA A 150 17.49 -12.27 13.17
CA ALA A 150 18.13 -13.58 13.09
C ALA A 150 19.03 -13.83 14.31
#